data_AF-A0A9X7TRA2-F1
#
_entry.id   AF-A0A9X7TRA2-F1
#
_cell.length_a   1.000
_cell.length_b   1.000
_cell.length_c   1.000
_cell.angle_alpha   90.00
_cell.angle_beta   90.00
_cell.angle_gamma   90.00
#
_symmetry.space_group_name_H-M   'P 1'
#
loop_
_entity.id
_entity.type
_entity.pdbx_description
1 polymer ?
#
loop_
_entity_poly.entity_id
_entity_poly.type
_entity_poly.pdbx_seq_one_letter_code
_entity_poly.pdbx_strand_id
1 'polypeptide(L)'
;MENSVTTVMVVIATLLISLVVLSLYSFYIPYTNAYLTNTNILEAISKSVEFSISPLAYKAYLTTKNIIFNVTFLATVSVKQFNGQLILVAFVTKPVANLYYLIPTGNQNATINYNKGLVKINGNVYLPDGNLLGVMNVNGYQLNNGEVFNVSANVTYTEIIVLWVLINYHGEYYRIGYTYITPEDAGIGIYITSSTGNYYGNNKEINVNPPLYFSSNKGLMLGMWFEPYLISGSMSLLANVTFYINDLKENVSVELFTQDRTLYISETIPPSLPTVFYPLYSSLKQGQWYFLNFSTGSQLAKPGLVICITLYNSQGKLLTKNLIYPSYFGLHNLGSGNGYASIVQFGNTTAPVNIISQVVMSSIQSNNNPTLIYNITKQLLINPYYYNNTNNLYWIITHGSGVIYSIGYWYFVTPYYPPPTQINAVIWYYKSSTLQKTYLYEYGNNSWIVT
;
A
#
# COMPACT_ATOMS: atom_id res chain seq x y z
N MET A 1 46.54 -82.16 23.16
CA MET A 1 46.87 -80.78 23.56
C MET A 1 46.29 -79.86 22.52
N GLU A 2 45.00 -79.55 22.63
CA GLU A 2 44.35 -78.59 21.73
C GLU A 2 44.83 -77.18 22.08
N ASN A 3 45.87 -76.80 21.36
CA ASN A 3 46.43 -75.48 21.06
C ASN A 3 45.90 -74.29 21.90
N SER A 4 46.20 -74.31 23.20
CA SER A 4 45.90 -73.27 24.19
C SER A 4 46.41 -71.88 23.78
N VAL A 5 47.50 -71.84 23.01
CA VAL A 5 48.08 -70.61 22.45
C VAL A 5 47.12 -69.94 21.47
N THR A 6 46.49 -70.70 20.56
CA THR A 6 45.48 -70.17 19.63
C THR A 6 44.26 -69.65 20.36
N THR A 7 43.79 -70.36 21.39
CA THR A 7 42.63 -69.91 22.19
C THR A 7 42.94 -68.60 22.92
N VAL A 8 44.13 -68.46 23.49
CA VAL A 8 44.58 -67.21 24.12
C VAL A 8 44.73 -66.08 23.10
N MET A 9 45.29 -66.35 21.91
CA MET A 9 45.37 -65.34 20.85
C MET A 9 43.99 -64.88 20.36
N VAL A 10 43.03 -65.81 20.22
CA VAL A 10 41.65 -65.48 19.84
C VAL A 10 40.98 -64.64 20.92
N VAL A 11 41.14 -64.98 22.20
CA VAL A 11 40.60 -64.18 23.31
C VAL A 11 41.19 -62.77 23.31
N ILE A 12 42.51 -62.62 23.19
CA ILE A 12 43.17 -61.31 23.14
C ILE A 12 42.71 -60.50 21.92
N ALA A 13 42.64 -61.12 20.74
CA ALA A 13 42.17 -60.47 19.53
C ALA A 13 40.71 -60.00 19.65
N THR A 14 39.84 -60.84 20.22
CA THR A 14 38.43 -60.49 20.46
C THR A 14 38.31 -59.33 21.44
N LEU A 15 39.12 -59.31 22.51
CA LEU A 15 39.14 -58.26 23.51
C LEU A 15 39.63 -56.92 22.93
N LEU A 16 40.67 -56.95 22.10
CA LEU A 16 41.19 -55.77 21.40
C LEU A 16 40.18 -55.22 20.39
N ILE A 17 39.55 -56.08 19.58
CA ILE A 17 38.51 -55.67 18.63
C ILE A 17 37.32 -55.07 19.38
N SER A 18 36.90 -55.68 20.49
CA SER A 18 35.79 -55.16 21.31
C SER A 18 36.12 -53.80 21.92
N LEU A 19 37.35 -53.59 22.39
CA LEU A 19 37.81 -52.30 22.90
C LEU A 19 37.86 -51.21 21.82
N VAL A 20 38.28 -51.56 20.60
CA VAL A 20 38.29 -50.63 19.45
C VAL A 20 36.87 -50.29 19.01
N VAL A 21 35.96 -51.26 18.96
CA VAL A 21 34.55 -51.01 18.65
C VAL A 21 33.90 -50.15 19.75
N LEU A 22 34.18 -50.43 21.02
CA LEU A 22 33.66 -49.65 22.15
C LEU A 22 34.19 -48.21 22.11
N SER A 23 35.46 -47.98 21.79
CA SER A 23 36.02 -46.63 21.70
C SER A 23 35.43 -45.86 20.53
N LEU A 24 35.32 -46.48 19.33
CA LEU A 24 34.64 -45.89 18.19
C LEU A 24 33.18 -45.53 18.53
N TYR A 25 32.46 -46.40 19.20
CA TYR A 25 31.08 -46.17 19.64
C TYR A 25 30.98 -45.03 20.67
N SER A 26 31.95 -44.96 21.61
CA SER A 26 32.02 -43.95 22.67
C SER A 26 32.35 -42.56 22.14
N PHE A 27 33.10 -42.44 21.04
CA PHE A 27 33.33 -41.15 20.37
C PHE A 27 32.21 -40.78 19.41
N TYR A 28 31.66 -41.77 18.70
CA TYR A 28 30.64 -41.54 17.68
C TYR A 28 29.32 -41.07 18.29
N ILE A 29 28.83 -41.71 19.36
CA ILE A 29 27.50 -41.40 19.92
C ILE A 29 27.39 -39.99 20.50
N PRO A 30 28.32 -39.50 21.34
CA PRO A 30 28.25 -38.14 21.85
C PRO A 30 28.36 -37.11 20.73
N TYR A 31 29.17 -37.38 19.71
CA TYR A 31 29.33 -36.51 18.55
C TYR A 31 28.05 -36.46 17.72
N THR A 32 27.45 -37.60 17.37
CA THR A 32 26.19 -37.65 16.63
C THR A 32 25.03 -37.10 17.45
N ASN A 33 24.96 -37.38 18.75
CA ASN A 33 23.90 -36.84 19.61
C ASN A 33 24.04 -35.33 19.79
N ALA A 34 25.25 -34.80 19.96
CA ALA A 34 25.48 -33.36 20.04
C ALA A 34 25.15 -32.67 18.70
N TYR A 35 25.54 -33.26 17.58
CA TYR A 35 25.23 -32.76 16.24
C TYR A 35 23.72 -32.78 15.94
N LEU A 36 23.04 -33.90 16.24
CA LEU A 36 21.58 -34.04 16.14
C LEU A 36 20.85 -33.07 17.07
N THR A 37 21.36 -32.85 18.28
CA THR A 37 20.78 -31.89 19.23
C THR A 37 20.94 -30.46 18.72
N ASN A 38 22.11 -30.10 18.17
CA ASN A 38 22.37 -28.77 17.63
C ASN A 38 21.50 -28.48 16.40
N THR A 39 21.41 -29.42 15.46
CA THR A 39 20.55 -29.29 14.27
C THR A 39 19.07 -29.20 14.66
N ASN A 40 18.60 -30.04 15.60
CA ASN A 40 17.23 -29.97 16.11
C ASN A 40 16.92 -28.61 16.79
N ILE A 41 17.88 -28.04 17.54
CA ILE A 41 17.74 -26.71 18.15
C ILE A 41 17.65 -25.62 17.07
N LEU A 42 18.57 -25.64 16.10
CA LEU A 42 18.59 -24.66 15.00
C LEU A 42 17.35 -24.74 14.13
N GLU A 43 16.84 -25.94 13.84
CA GLU A 43 15.57 -26.14 13.15
C GLU A 43 14.38 -25.61 13.94
N ALA A 44 14.35 -25.85 15.26
CA ALA A 44 13.29 -25.33 16.12
C ALA A 44 13.29 -23.80 16.16
N ILE A 45 14.47 -23.18 16.25
CA ILE A 45 14.66 -21.72 16.17
C ILE A 45 14.24 -21.20 14.78
N SER A 46 14.59 -21.91 13.70
CA SER A 46 14.22 -21.53 12.34
C SER A 46 12.70 -21.49 12.13
N LYS A 47 11.97 -22.45 12.71
CA LYS A 47 10.51 -22.52 12.66
C LYS A 47 9.82 -21.44 13.50
N SER A 48 10.55 -20.74 14.38
CA SER A 48 10.02 -19.74 15.28
C SER A 48 10.33 -18.29 14.87
N VAL A 49 10.95 -18.10 13.70
CA VAL A 49 11.23 -16.78 13.12
C VAL A 49 9.94 -16.16 12.61
N GLU A 50 9.62 -14.98 13.13
CA GLU A 50 8.48 -14.15 12.74
C GLU A 50 9.00 -12.81 12.21
N PHE A 51 8.51 -12.41 11.05
CA PHE A 51 8.78 -11.10 10.46
C PHE A 51 7.53 -10.26 10.55
N SER A 52 7.67 -9.01 10.98
CA SER A 52 6.64 -7.99 10.82
C SER A 52 7.22 -6.83 10.05
N ILE A 53 6.65 -6.56 8.88
CA ILE A 53 7.10 -5.51 7.99
C ILE A 53 6.00 -4.44 7.97
N SER A 54 6.37 -3.19 8.20
CA SER A 54 5.43 -2.08 8.08
C SER A 54 4.85 -2.07 6.66
N PRO A 55 3.58 -1.69 6.48
CA PRO A 55 2.96 -1.59 5.17
C PRO A 55 3.89 -0.92 4.16
N LEU A 56 4.27 -1.68 3.15
CA LEU A 56 5.09 -1.17 2.07
C LEU A 56 4.20 -0.46 1.06
N ALA A 57 4.42 0.84 0.92
CA ALA A 57 3.91 1.70 -0.13
C ALA A 57 4.76 1.57 -1.41
N TYR A 58 4.95 0.35 -1.91
CA TYR A 58 5.69 0.11 -3.15
C TYR A 58 4.92 -0.82 -4.09
N LYS A 59 4.34 -0.24 -5.14
CA LYS A 59 3.74 -0.95 -6.27
C LYS A 59 4.12 -0.24 -7.56
N ALA A 60 4.94 -0.89 -8.39
CA ALA A 60 5.41 -0.34 -9.65
C ALA A 60 4.76 -1.08 -10.82
N TYR A 61 3.80 -0.44 -11.49
CA TYR A 61 3.38 -0.83 -12.84
C TYR A 61 3.79 0.29 -13.79
N LEU A 62 4.98 0.17 -14.37
CA LEU A 62 5.42 1.06 -15.45
C LEU A 62 5.88 0.19 -16.62
N THR A 63 5.40 0.52 -17.82
CA THR A 63 5.79 -0.10 -19.09
C THR A 63 7.18 0.37 -19.58
N THR A 64 7.80 1.33 -18.89
CA THR A 64 9.14 1.83 -19.19
C THR A 64 10.22 1.06 -18.44
N LYS A 65 11.06 0.33 -19.19
CA LYS A 65 12.24 -0.35 -18.66
C LYS A 65 13.21 0.68 -18.03
N ASN A 66 13.77 0.34 -16.85
CA ASN A 66 14.92 1.01 -16.18
C ASN A 66 14.67 2.22 -15.25
N ILE A 67 13.50 2.36 -14.61
CA ILE A 67 13.34 3.33 -13.50
C ILE A 67 13.81 2.68 -12.19
N ILE A 68 14.71 3.35 -11.48
CA ILE A 68 15.19 2.98 -10.14
C ILE A 68 14.41 3.76 -9.10
N PHE A 69 13.90 3.06 -8.08
CA PHE A 69 13.12 3.63 -6.99
C PHE A 69 13.87 3.48 -5.68
N ASN A 70 13.81 4.51 -4.83
CA ASN A 70 14.29 4.43 -3.46
C ASN A 70 13.12 4.03 -2.57
N VAL A 71 13.19 2.83 -1.99
CA VAL A 71 12.16 2.27 -1.10
C VAL A 71 12.68 2.32 0.34
N THR A 72 11.81 2.64 1.29
CA THR A 72 12.16 2.65 2.71
C THR A 72 10.98 2.16 3.54
N PHE A 73 11.23 1.23 4.47
CA PHE A 73 10.19 0.62 5.30
C PHE A 73 10.75 0.19 6.66
N LEU A 74 9.88 0.17 7.67
CA LEU A 74 10.20 -0.38 8.97
C LEU A 74 9.98 -1.90 8.97
N ALA A 75 10.83 -2.63 9.65
CA ALA A 75 10.66 -4.05 9.87
C ALA A 75 11.08 -4.44 11.28
N THR A 76 10.54 -5.55 11.76
CA THR A 76 10.91 -6.25 12.98
C THR A 76 11.10 -7.72 12.66
N VAL A 77 12.08 -8.33 13.31
CA VAL A 77 12.29 -9.78 13.30
C VAL A 77 12.24 -10.24 14.74
N SER A 78 11.35 -11.18 15.05
CA SER A 78 11.25 -11.80 16.35
C SER A 78 11.41 -13.31 16.22
N VAL A 79 12.28 -13.91 17.01
CA VAL A 79 12.49 -15.36 17.07
C VAL A 79 12.07 -15.85 18.44
N LYS A 80 10.97 -16.60 18.52
CA LYS A 80 10.49 -17.11 19.82
C LYS A 80 11.52 -18.10 20.38
N GLN A 81 11.81 -17.98 21.68
CA GLN A 81 12.77 -18.82 22.42
C GLN A 81 14.26 -18.55 22.13
N PHE A 82 14.61 -17.43 21.46
CA PHE A 82 16.01 -17.02 21.25
C PHE A 82 16.31 -15.70 21.99
N ASN A 83 17.27 -15.71 22.91
CA ASN A 83 17.67 -14.53 23.70
C ASN A 83 18.98 -13.88 23.21
N GLY A 84 19.42 -14.19 21.99
CA GLY A 84 20.66 -13.66 21.42
C GLY A 84 20.47 -12.50 20.44
N GLN A 85 21.59 -12.03 19.88
CA GLN A 85 21.59 -11.05 18.79
C GLN A 85 21.29 -11.72 17.45
N LEU A 86 20.45 -11.08 16.65
CA LEU A 86 20.19 -11.46 15.27
C LEU A 86 21.12 -10.67 14.36
N ILE A 87 21.61 -11.29 13.29
CA ILE A 87 22.38 -10.62 12.26
C ILE A 87 21.51 -10.57 11.00
N LEU A 88 21.12 -9.37 10.60
CA LEU A 88 20.29 -9.18 9.41
C LEU A 88 21.13 -8.80 8.21
N VAL A 89 20.83 -9.41 7.06
CA VAL A 89 21.48 -9.10 5.78
C VAL A 89 20.38 -8.71 4.80
N ALA A 90 20.41 -7.45 4.35
CA ALA A 90 19.50 -6.94 3.34
C ALA A 90 20.20 -6.89 1.98
N PHE A 91 19.51 -7.27 0.91
CA PHE A 91 20.01 -7.13 -0.45
C PHE A 91 18.86 -7.08 -1.46
N VAL A 92 19.17 -6.66 -2.68
CA VAL A 92 18.22 -6.59 -3.81
C VAL A 92 18.58 -7.68 -4.82
N THR A 93 17.59 -8.35 -5.35
CA THR A 93 17.77 -9.38 -6.39
C THR A 93 16.57 -9.45 -7.32
N LYS A 94 16.70 -10.14 -8.46
CA LYS A 94 15.54 -10.53 -9.26
C LYS A 94 14.89 -11.77 -8.66
N PRO A 95 13.56 -11.95 -8.74
CA PRO A 95 12.91 -13.19 -8.37
C PRO A 95 13.56 -14.37 -9.09
N VAL A 96 14.00 -15.37 -8.33
CA VAL A 96 14.54 -16.63 -8.84
C VAL A 96 13.64 -17.77 -8.36
N ALA A 97 13.58 -18.86 -9.13
CA ALA A 97 12.71 -20.00 -8.83
C ALA A 97 12.94 -20.58 -7.43
N ASN A 98 14.15 -20.44 -6.88
CA ASN A 98 14.47 -20.90 -5.54
C ASN A 98 15.25 -19.86 -4.73
N LEU A 99 14.52 -18.93 -4.10
CA LEU A 99 15.09 -17.90 -3.22
C LEU A 99 15.75 -18.47 -1.96
N TYR A 100 15.34 -19.68 -1.54
CA TYR A 100 15.87 -20.33 -0.33
C TYR A 100 17.38 -20.55 -0.39
N TYR A 101 17.91 -20.85 -1.58
CA TYR A 101 19.34 -21.15 -1.81
C TYR A 101 20.15 -19.97 -2.37
N LEU A 102 19.56 -18.78 -2.50
CA LEU A 102 20.19 -17.64 -3.17
C LEU A 102 21.24 -16.95 -2.28
N ILE A 103 22.51 -16.97 -2.65
CA ILE A 103 23.56 -16.26 -1.90
C ILE A 103 23.71 -14.83 -2.41
N PRO A 104 23.72 -13.80 -1.54
CA PRO A 104 23.97 -12.42 -1.96
C PRO A 104 25.42 -12.24 -2.43
N THR A 105 25.60 -11.68 -3.63
CA THR A 105 26.93 -11.40 -4.22
C THR A 105 27.15 -9.89 -4.40
N GLY A 106 28.26 -9.35 -3.88
CA GLY A 106 28.72 -7.98 -4.19
C GLY A 106 28.02 -6.86 -3.42
N ASN A 107 28.10 -5.62 -3.97
CA ASN A 107 27.61 -4.40 -3.33
C ASN A 107 26.11 -4.49 -3.00
N GLN A 108 25.77 -4.36 -1.72
CA GLN A 108 24.40 -4.41 -1.25
C GLN A 108 23.66 -3.12 -1.63
N ASN A 109 22.69 -3.24 -2.54
CA ASN A 109 21.78 -2.17 -2.94
C ASN A 109 20.61 -1.98 -1.95
N ALA A 110 20.70 -2.58 -0.76
CA ALA A 110 19.81 -2.39 0.37
C ALA A 110 20.66 -2.20 1.63
N THR A 111 20.26 -1.27 2.49
CA THR A 111 20.93 -0.95 3.75
C THR A 111 19.91 -0.95 4.88
N ILE A 112 20.36 -1.36 6.05
CA ILE A 112 19.59 -1.18 7.28
C ILE A 112 20.15 0.07 7.96
N ASN A 113 19.31 1.10 8.08
CA ASN A 113 19.66 2.37 8.71
C ASN A 113 19.59 2.20 10.22
N TYR A 114 20.65 1.63 10.79
CA TYR A 114 20.77 1.37 12.21
C TYR A 114 22.17 1.77 12.69
N ASN A 115 22.23 2.62 13.73
CA ASN A 115 23.46 3.31 14.15
C ASN A 115 24.45 2.41 14.93
N LYS A 116 24.15 1.13 15.13
CA LYS A 116 25.00 0.20 15.91
C LYS A 116 25.16 -1.13 15.17
N GLY A 117 26.32 -1.77 15.30
CA GLY A 117 26.44 -3.21 14.99
C GLY A 117 26.58 -3.62 13.52
N LEU A 118 27.21 -2.81 12.66
CA LEU A 118 27.63 -3.30 11.33
C LEU A 118 28.65 -4.44 11.52
N VAL A 119 28.36 -5.63 10.98
CA VAL A 119 29.26 -6.79 11.02
C VAL A 119 29.58 -7.23 9.61
N LYS A 120 30.87 -7.29 9.28
CA LYS A 120 31.29 -7.86 8.00
C LYS A 120 31.25 -9.38 8.10
N ILE A 121 30.43 -10.01 7.27
CA ILE A 121 30.32 -11.46 7.21
C ILE A 121 31.17 -11.93 6.04
N ASN A 122 32.24 -12.66 6.35
CA ASN A 122 33.17 -13.21 5.37
C ASN A 122 33.46 -14.67 5.73
N GLY A 123 32.79 -15.61 5.06
CA GLY A 123 32.94 -17.02 5.37
C GLY A 123 31.75 -17.88 4.95
N ASN A 124 31.75 -19.11 5.46
CA ASN A 124 30.70 -20.10 5.19
C ASN A 124 29.41 -19.74 5.93
N VAL A 125 28.29 -20.00 5.27
CA VAL A 125 26.95 -19.95 5.84
C VAL A 125 26.31 -21.32 5.69
N TYR A 126 25.63 -21.77 6.73
CA TYR A 126 24.96 -23.06 6.78
C TYR A 126 23.45 -22.88 6.91
N LEU A 127 22.72 -23.91 6.50
CA LEU A 127 21.29 -24.07 6.74
C LEU A 127 21.06 -24.65 8.15
N PRO A 128 19.82 -24.56 8.70
CA PRO A 128 19.51 -25.06 10.03
C PRO A 128 19.75 -26.57 10.23
N ASP A 129 19.69 -27.34 9.13
CA ASP A 129 19.99 -28.78 9.09
C ASP A 129 21.50 -29.10 9.08
N GLY A 130 22.36 -28.06 9.10
CA GLY A 130 23.82 -28.19 9.09
C GLY A 130 24.44 -28.25 7.70
N ASN A 131 23.65 -28.24 6.61
CA ASN A 131 24.18 -28.25 5.25
C ASN A 131 24.81 -26.91 4.88
N LEU A 132 25.95 -26.94 4.19
CA LEU A 132 26.60 -25.73 3.68
C LEU A 132 25.70 -25.08 2.62
N LEU A 133 25.28 -23.84 2.88
CA LEU A 133 24.57 -23.01 1.90
C LEU A 133 25.55 -22.41 0.90
N GLY A 134 26.69 -21.92 1.38
CA GLY A 134 27.82 -21.46 0.56
C GLY A 134 28.64 -20.36 1.25
N VAL A 135 29.46 -19.65 0.46
CA VAL A 135 30.38 -18.61 0.97
C VAL A 135 29.81 -17.22 0.68
N MET A 136 29.80 -16.35 1.69
CA MET A 136 29.33 -14.96 1.55
C MET A 136 30.41 -13.93 1.93
N ASN A 137 30.35 -12.76 1.29
CA ASN A 137 31.14 -11.57 1.64
C ASN A 137 30.25 -10.32 1.54
N VAL A 138 29.55 -9.99 2.62
CA VAL A 138 28.58 -8.89 2.69
C VAL A 138 28.56 -8.23 4.07
N ASN A 139 27.90 -7.09 4.20
CA ASN A 139 27.66 -6.47 5.50
C ASN A 139 26.32 -6.95 6.08
N GLY A 140 26.36 -7.39 7.33
CA GLY A 140 25.20 -7.63 8.16
C GLY A 140 25.04 -6.57 9.25
N TYR A 141 23.89 -6.57 9.90
CA TYR A 141 23.55 -5.64 10.97
C TYR A 141 23.10 -6.43 12.20
N GLN A 142 23.81 -6.27 13.31
CA GLN A 142 23.45 -6.85 14.60
C GLN A 142 22.33 -6.06 15.24
N LEU A 143 21.23 -6.75 15.51
CA LEU A 143 20.02 -6.20 16.09
C LEU A 143 19.55 -7.08 17.25
N ASN A 144 18.89 -6.48 18.24
CA ASN A 144 18.26 -7.27 19.29
C ASN A 144 17.00 -7.95 18.75
N ASN A 145 16.70 -9.12 19.30
CA ASN A 145 15.49 -9.85 18.95
C ASN A 145 14.23 -9.00 19.23
N GLY A 146 13.36 -8.82 18.23
CA GLY A 146 12.13 -8.01 18.32
C GLY A 146 12.32 -6.50 18.14
N GLU A 147 13.53 -6.03 17.88
CA GLU A 147 13.79 -4.59 17.68
C GLU A 147 13.30 -4.10 16.31
N VAL A 148 12.76 -2.87 16.28
CA VAL A 148 12.31 -2.21 15.04
C VAL A 148 13.50 -1.55 14.36
N PHE A 149 13.68 -1.80 13.07
CA PHE A 149 14.73 -1.21 12.25
C PHE A 149 14.17 -0.68 10.93
N ASN A 150 14.90 0.25 10.32
CA ASN A 150 14.54 0.85 9.03
C ASN A 150 15.40 0.26 7.92
N VAL A 151 14.77 -0.22 6.85
CA VAL A 151 15.45 -0.73 5.65
C VAL A 151 15.26 0.26 4.52
N SER A 152 16.34 0.63 3.83
CA SER A 152 16.33 1.44 2.62
C SER A 152 16.95 0.67 1.46
N ALA A 153 16.35 0.71 0.28
CA ALA A 153 16.89 0.00 -0.88
C ALA A 153 16.60 0.73 -2.19
N ASN A 154 17.49 0.53 -3.17
CA ASN A 154 17.29 1.00 -4.54
C ASN A 154 16.88 -0.21 -5.40
N VAL A 155 15.67 -0.18 -5.93
CA VAL A 155 15.07 -1.31 -6.66
C VAL A 155 14.49 -0.88 -8.00
N THR A 156 14.43 -1.80 -8.95
CA THR A 156 13.62 -1.68 -10.17
C THR A 156 12.30 -2.45 -10.03
N TYR A 157 11.38 -2.30 -10.99
CA TYR A 157 10.08 -3.00 -10.99
C TYR A 157 10.20 -4.54 -11.12
N THR A 158 11.36 -5.05 -11.54
CA THR A 158 11.64 -6.50 -11.66
C THR A 158 12.41 -7.09 -10.49
N GLU A 159 12.69 -6.29 -9.46
CA GLU A 159 13.57 -6.65 -8.35
C GLU A 159 12.82 -6.67 -7.03
N ILE A 160 13.28 -7.53 -6.12
CA ILE A 160 12.74 -7.75 -4.80
C ILE A 160 13.82 -7.41 -3.76
N ILE A 161 13.40 -7.00 -2.57
CA ILE A 161 14.27 -6.77 -1.42
C ILE A 161 14.22 -8.01 -0.55
N VAL A 162 15.36 -8.67 -0.32
CA VAL A 162 15.45 -9.87 0.51
C VAL A 162 16.06 -9.50 1.84
N LEU A 163 15.47 -10.02 2.92
CA LEU A 163 15.97 -9.89 4.29
C LEU A 163 16.29 -11.28 4.82
N TRP A 164 17.58 -11.52 5.06
CA TRP A 164 18.07 -12.73 5.71
C TRP A 164 18.21 -12.51 7.21
N VAL A 165 17.96 -13.57 7.96
CA VAL A 165 18.18 -13.65 9.41
C VAL A 165 19.22 -14.73 9.67
N LEU A 166 20.36 -14.28 10.17
CA LEU A 166 21.49 -15.12 10.56
C LEU A 166 21.62 -15.11 12.07
N ILE A 167 22.09 -16.22 12.62
CA ILE A 167 22.66 -16.27 13.97
C ILE A 167 24.08 -16.81 13.86
N ASN A 168 24.96 -16.33 14.75
CA ASN A 168 26.25 -16.96 14.96
C ASN A 168 26.08 -17.99 16.07
N TYR A 169 26.27 -19.26 15.74
CA TYR A 169 26.19 -20.36 16.69
C TYR A 169 27.51 -21.15 16.66
N HIS A 170 28.25 -21.10 17.77
CA HIS A 170 29.57 -21.72 17.92
C HIS A 170 30.61 -21.27 16.85
N GLY A 171 30.58 -20.00 16.43
CA GLY A 171 31.54 -19.43 15.49
C GLY A 171 31.15 -19.53 14.02
N GLU A 172 30.13 -20.32 13.69
CA GLU A 172 29.60 -20.48 12.33
C GLU A 172 28.30 -19.68 12.14
N TYR A 173 28.04 -19.22 10.91
CA TYR A 173 26.83 -18.47 10.57
C TYR A 173 25.74 -19.40 10.03
N TYR A 174 24.56 -19.37 10.65
CA TYR A 174 23.41 -20.15 10.22
C TYR A 174 22.28 -19.24 9.74
N ARG A 175 21.77 -19.46 8.52
CA ARG A 175 20.58 -18.77 8.00
C ARG A 175 19.33 -19.45 8.55
N ILE A 176 18.80 -18.90 9.64
CA ILE A 176 17.62 -19.44 10.33
C ILE A 176 16.31 -18.98 9.71
N GLY A 177 16.31 -17.91 8.93
CA GLY A 177 15.11 -17.45 8.24
C GLY A 177 15.44 -16.47 7.14
N TYR A 178 14.48 -16.27 6.25
CA TYR A 178 14.49 -15.16 5.33
C TYR A 178 13.06 -14.76 5.02
N THR A 179 12.90 -13.51 4.63
CA THR A 179 11.70 -13.01 3.98
C THR A 179 12.12 -12.21 2.77
N TYR A 180 11.17 -11.91 1.90
CA TYR A 180 11.40 -11.04 0.77
C TYR A 180 10.20 -10.12 0.59
N ILE A 181 10.49 -8.97 0.03
CA ILE A 181 9.56 -7.89 -0.23
C ILE A 181 9.57 -7.69 -1.72
N THR A 182 8.40 -7.88 -2.31
CA THR A 182 8.19 -7.75 -3.73
C THR A 182 7.60 -6.38 -4.07
N PRO A 183 7.78 -5.90 -5.32
CA PRO A 183 6.96 -4.82 -5.90
C PRO A 183 5.50 -5.23 -6.11
N GLU A 184 5.22 -6.54 -6.07
CA GLU A 184 3.91 -7.15 -6.24
C GLU A 184 3.64 -8.11 -5.08
N ASP A 185 2.70 -7.78 -4.18
CA ASP A 185 2.22 -8.67 -3.13
C ASP A 185 1.90 -10.08 -3.66
N ALA A 186 2.82 -11.03 -3.48
CA ALA A 186 2.51 -12.45 -3.51
C ALA A 186 2.50 -12.92 -2.06
N GLY A 187 1.48 -12.51 -1.30
CA GLY A 187 1.32 -12.96 0.08
C GLY A 187 0.12 -12.44 0.85
N ILE A 188 -0.49 -11.30 0.45
CA ILE A 188 -1.74 -10.82 1.05
C ILE A 188 -2.63 -10.28 -0.07
N GLY A 189 -3.86 -10.77 -0.15
CA GLY A 189 -4.82 -10.31 -1.15
C GLY A 189 -5.02 -8.80 -1.02
N ILE A 190 -4.76 -8.06 -2.10
CA ILE A 190 -5.17 -6.67 -2.20
C ILE A 190 -6.67 -6.68 -2.41
N TYR A 191 -7.43 -6.26 -1.40
CA TYR A 191 -8.88 -6.13 -1.52
C TYR A 191 -9.22 -4.71 -1.91
N ILE A 192 -10.01 -4.55 -2.98
CA ILE A 192 -10.55 -3.26 -3.35
C ILE A 192 -11.96 -3.20 -2.78
N THR A 193 -12.14 -2.31 -1.82
CA THR A 193 -13.42 -2.12 -1.15
C THR A 193 -14.27 -1.15 -1.95
N SER A 194 -15.17 -1.70 -2.76
CA SER A 194 -16.23 -0.93 -3.42
C SER A 194 -17.32 -0.47 -2.44
N SER A 195 -17.34 -1.04 -1.23
CA SER A 195 -18.25 -0.72 -0.14
C SER A 195 -17.66 -1.07 1.22
N THR A 196 -17.62 -0.11 2.15
CA THR A 196 -17.31 -0.33 3.57
C THR A 196 -18.55 -0.21 4.47
N GLY A 197 -18.44 -0.79 5.67
CA GLY A 197 -19.51 -1.48 6.39
C GLY A 197 -20.53 -0.60 7.12
N ASN A 198 -21.51 -1.28 7.73
CA ASN A 198 -22.68 -0.67 8.38
C ASN A 198 -22.33 0.13 9.63
N TYR A 199 -22.88 1.34 9.72
CA TYR A 199 -22.93 2.14 10.94
C TYR A 199 -24.36 2.24 11.51
N TYR A 200 -24.51 1.94 12.80
CA TYR A 200 -25.70 2.28 13.59
C TYR A 200 -25.41 3.53 14.41
N GLY A 201 -26.25 4.55 14.22
CA GLY A 201 -26.10 5.90 14.75
C GLY A 201 -25.96 5.98 16.26
N ASN A 202 -24.87 6.63 16.69
CA ASN A 202 -24.81 7.69 17.69
C ASN A 202 -23.37 7.80 18.18
N ASN A 203 -22.60 8.73 17.62
CA ASN A 203 -21.56 9.38 18.41
C ASN A 203 -21.56 10.88 18.12
N LYS A 204 -22.23 11.62 19.01
CA LYS A 204 -22.30 13.09 19.02
C LYS A 204 -20.97 13.74 19.45
N GLU A 205 -19.85 13.00 19.47
CA GLU A 205 -18.57 13.46 20.02
C GLU A 205 -17.41 13.53 19.01
N ILE A 206 -17.63 13.44 17.70
CA ILE A 206 -16.59 13.90 16.75
C ILE A 206 -16.75 15.42 16.60
N ASN A 207 -16.42 16.14 17.66
CA ASN A 207 -16.32 17.59 17.70
C ASN A 207 -14.99 18.03 17.07
N VAL A 208 -14.69 17.50 15.89
CA VAL A 208 -13.70 18.09 15.00
C VAL A 208 -14.56 18.83 13.99
N ASN A 209 -14.56 20.15 14.07
CA ASN A 209 -14.94 21.02 12.95
C ASN A 209 -13.64 21.37 12.23
N PRO A 210 -13.00 20.42 11.50
CA PRO A 210 -11.95 20.82 10.59
C PRO A 210 -12.62 21.72 9.55
N PRO A 211 -11.99 22.82 9.17
CA PRO A 211 -12.62 23.79 8.30
C PRO A 211 -12.54 23.23 6.89
N LEU A 212 -13.64 22.66 6.41
CA LEU A 212 -13.63 21.89 5.19
C LEU A 212 -14.52 22.62 4.17
N TYR A 213 -13.86 23.20 3.18
CA TYR A 213 -14.49 23.80 2.01
C TYR A 213 -15.38 25.02 2.34
N PHE A 214 -14.77 26.21 2.51
CA PHE A 214 -15.50 27.43 2.86
C PHE A 214 -16.41 27.96 1.73
N SER A 215 -17.37 28.79 2.13
CA SER A 215 -18.13 29.73 1.30
C SER A 215 -17.29 30.75 0.51
N SER A 216 -15.97 30.68 0.56
CA SER A 216 -15.02 31.49 -0.23
C SER A 216 -14.25 30.69 -1.29
N ASN A 217 -14.50 29.37 -1.41
CA ASN A 217 -13.88 28.53 -2.43
C ASN A 217 -14.18 29.02 -3.84
N LYS A 218 -13.14 29.05 -4.68
CA LYS A 218 -13.23 29.49 -6.08
C LYS A 218 -13.42 28.33 -7.06
N GLY A 219 -13.18 27.10 -6.61
CA GLY A 219 -13.47 25.89 -7.35
C GLY A 219 -13.19 24.61 -6.56
N LEU A 220 -13.64 23.49 -7.13
CA LEU A 220 -13.47 22.13 -6.64
C LEU A 220 -12.90 21.26 -7.75
N MET A 221 -12.00 20.35 -7.40
CA MET A 221 -11.55 19.24 -8.24
C MET A 221 -11.77 17.92 -7.48
N LEU A 222 -12.27 16.90 -8.18
CA LEU A 222 -12.39 15.53 -7.71
C LEU A 222 -11.76 14.60 -8.75
N GLY A 223 -10.76 13.83 -8.36
CA GLY A 223 -10.13 12.80 -9.18
C GLY A 223 -10.38 11.41 -8.58
N MET A 224 -10.76 10.44 -9.39
CA MET A 224 -11.10 9.09 -8.92
C MET A 224 -10.69 8.01 -9.92
N TRP A 225 -10.11 6.93 -9.41
CA TRP A 225 -9.90 5.70 -10.15
C TRP A 225 -11.07 4.74 -9.93
N PHE A 226 -11.68 4.27 -11.02
CA PHE A 226 -12.75 3.28 -10.96
C PHE A 226 -12.62 2.21 -12.06
N GLU A 227 -13.22 1.06 -11.82
CA GLU A 227 -13.33 -0.07 -12.74
C GLU A 227 -14.80 -0.54 -12.78
N PRO A 228 -15.42 -0.63 -13.97
CA PRO A 228 -16.69 -1.33 -14.13
C PRO A 228 -16.46 -2.83 -13.90
N TYR A 229 -16.76 -3.33 -12.70
CA TYR A 229 -16.59 -4.73 -12.34
C TYR A 229 -17.60 -5.62 -13.07
N LEU A 230 -18.82 -5.12 -13.20
CA LEU A 230 -19.89 -5.72 -13.99
C LEU A 230 -20.53 -4.65 -14.85
N ILE A 231 -20.75 -4.94 -16.13
CA ILE A 231 -21.57 -4.08 -16.99
C ILE A 231 -23.03 -4.49 -16.78
N SER A 232 -23.85 -3.57 -16.28
CA SER A 232 -25.25 -3.81 -15.92
C SER A 232 -26.13 -2.68 -16.43
N GLY A 233 -27.36 -3.01 -16.84
CA GLY A 233 -28.39 -2.02 -17.20
C GLY A 233 -28.96 -1.27 -15.99
N SER A 234 -28.58 -1.66 -14.77
CA SER A 234 -28.89 -0.91 -13.55
C SER A 234 -27.90 0.22 -13.33
N MET A 235 -28.40 1.36 -12.85
CA MET A 235 -27.56 2.49 -12.44
C MET A 235 -26.62 2.09 -11.29
N SER A 236 -25.33 2.36 -11.48
CA SER A 236 -24.32 2.19 -10.44
C SER A 236 -23.61 3.50 -10.14
N LEU A 237 -23.83 4.02 -8.92
CA LEU A 237 -23.20 5.25 -8.47
C LEU A 237 -21.69 5.05 -8.36
N LEU A 238 -20.94 6.02 -8.88
CA LEU A 238 -19.52 6.19 -8.65
C LEU A 238 -19.28 7.22 -7.56
N ALA A 239 -19.91 8.40 -7.69
CA ALA A 239 -19.82 9.46 -6.70
C ALA A 239 -21.12 10.28 -6.66
N ASN A 240 -21.53 10.72 -5.48
CA ASN A 240 -22.52 11.77 -5.29
C ASN A 240 -21.87 12.90 -4.48
N VAL A 241 -21.83 14.10 -5.05
CA VAL A 241 -21.33 15.31 -4.39
C VAL A 241 -22.50 16.26 -4.22
N THR A 242 -22.85 16.55 -2.97
CA THR A 242 -23.87 17.54 -2.64
C THR A 242 -23.22 18.89 -2.41
N PHE A 243 -23.70 19.90 -3.14
CA PHE A 243 -23.28 21.29 -3.03
C PHE A 243 -24.37 22.10 -2.36
N TYR A 244 -24.03 22.84 -1.31
CA TYR A 244 -24.92 23.89 -0.83
C TYR A 244 -24.69 25.15 -1.65
N ILE A 245 -25.71 25.63 -2.34
CA ILE A 245 -25.62 26.83 -3.18
C ILE A 245 -26.19 28.01 -2.40
N ASN A 246 -25.32 28.91 -1.93
CA ASN A 246 -25.72 30.05 -1.09
C ASN A 246 -26.82 30.93 -1.72
N ASP A 247 -26.78 31.15 -3.04
CA ASP A 247 -27.73 32.01 -3.75
C ASP A 247 -29.12 31.36 -3.87
N LEU A 248 -29.17 30.03 -4.01
CA LEU A 248 -30.41 29.26 -4.00
C LEU A 248 -30.90 28.93 -2.58
N LYS A 249 -29.99 28.94 -1.61
CA LYS A 249 -30.18 28.38 -0.26
C LYS A 249 -30.60 26.90 -0.27
N GLU A 250 -30.30 26.20 -1.36
CA GLU A 250 -30.69 24.81 -1.59
C GLU A 250 -29.46 23.91 -1.75
N ASN A 251 -29.65 22.63 -1.45
CA ASN A 251 -28.67 21.59 -1.75
C ASN A 251 -28.89 21.07 -3.16
N VAL A 252 -27.81 20.92 -3.91
CA VAL A 252 -27.84 20.29 -5.23
C VAL A 252 -26.86 19.15 -5.27
N SER A 253 -27.38 17.95 -5.51
CA SER A 253 -26.63 16.72 -5.65
C SER A 253 -26.21 16.55 -7.10
N VAL A 254 -24.92 16.27 -7.31
CA VAL A 254 -24.36 15.91 -8.60
C VAL A 254 -23.90 14.47 -8.51
N GLU A 255 -24.51 13.60 -9.30
CA GLU A 255 -24.26 12.17 -9.26
C GLU A 255 -23.53 11.72 -10.53
N LEU A 256 -22.44 11.00 -10.35
CA LEU A 256 -21.67 10.34 -11.40
C LEU A 256 -21.97 8.86 -11.29
N PHE A 257 -22.42 8.25 -12.38
CA PHE A 257 -22.82 6.85 -12.37
C PHE A 257 -22.56 6.18 -13.70
N THR A 258 -22.49 4.85 -13.69
CA THR A 258 -22.48 4.05 -14.91
C THR A 258 -23.81 3.34 -15.09
N GLN A 259 -24.26 3.23 -16.32
CA GLN A 259 -25.36 2.37 -16.72
C GLN A 259 -25.04 1.78 -18.09
N ASP A 260 -25.22 0.48 -18.23
CA ASP A 260 -24.70 -0.31 -19.33
C ASP A 260 -23.19 -0.03 -19.51
N ARG A 261 -22.80 0.44 -20.71
CA ARG A 261 -21.41 0.79 -21.06
C ARG A 261 -21.17 2.29 -21.03
N THR A 262 -22.08 3.04 -20.42
CA THR A 262 -22.06 4.50 -20.49
C THR A 262 -21.84 5.11 -19.12
N LEU A 263 -20.90 6.05 -19.06
CA LEU A 263 -20.73 6.97 -17.94
C LEU A 263 -21.71 8.14 -18.11
N TYR A 264 -22.46 8.42 -17.06
CA TYR A 264 -23.42 9.52 -17.00
C TYR A 264 -23.10 10.47 -15.85
N ILE A 265 -23.68 11.66 -15.96
CA ILE A 265 -23.87 12.59 -14.86
C ILE A 265 -25.34 13.01 -14.79
N SER A 266 -25.86 13.10 -13.57
CA SER A 266 -27.15 13.72 -13.23
C SER A 266 -26.95 14.86 -12.24
N GLU A 267 -27.96 15.72 -12.19
CA GLU A 267 -28.13 16.72 -11.14
C GLU A 267 -29.52 16.57 -10.54
N THR A 268 -29.61 16.80 -9.23
CA THR A 268 -30.84 16.64 -8.47
C THR A 268 -30.91 17.69 -7.37
N ILE A 269 -32.07 18.34 -7.20
CA ILE A 269 -32.38 19.13 -6.00
C ILE A 269 -33.20 18.23 -5.06
N PRO A 270 -32.61 17.71 -3.97
CA PRO A 270 -33.34 16.86 -3.03
C PRO A 270 -34.56 17.59 -2.45
N PRO A 271 -35.69 16.90 -2.22
CA PRO A 271 -35.89 15.46 -2.30
C PRO A 271 -36.35 14.96 -3.69
N SER A 272 -36.27 15.80 -4.72
CA SER A 272 -36.71 15.44 -6.08
C SER A 272 -35.85 14.30 -6.65
N LEU A 273 -36.36 13.57 -7.64
CA LEU A 273 -35.57 12.61 -8.41
C LEU A 273 -34.83 13.32 -9.56
N PRO A 274 -33.67 12.80 -10.01
CA PRO A 274 -32.99 13.34 -11.18
C PRO A 274 -33.89 13.24 -12.41
N THR A 275 -34.04 14.35 -13.12
CA THR A 275 -34.90 14.44 -14.31
C THR A 275 -34.12 14.38 -15.62
N VAL A 276 -32.79 14.59 -15.59
CA VAL A 276 -31.95 14.63 -16.78
C VAL A 276 -30.64 13.87 -16.55
N PHE A 277 -30.31 13.00 -17.52
CA PHE A 277 -29.06 12.25 -17.57
C PHE A 277 -28.24 12.70 -18.77
N TYR A 278 -27.01 13.16 -18.53
CA TYR A 278 -26.08 13.57 -19.57
C TYR A 278 -25.08 12.44 -19.83
N PRO A 279 -25.10 11.79 -21.02
CA PRO A 279 -24.11 10.76 -21.37
C PRO A 279 -22.75 11.42 -21.63
N LEU A 280 -21.69 10.87 -21.03
CA LEU A 280 -20.34 11.41 -21.10
C LEU A 280 -19.40 10.56 -21.98
N TYR A 281 -19.56 9.25 -21.89
CA TYR A 281 -18.75 8.28 -22.63
C TYR A 281 -19.44 6.92 -22.68
N SER A 282 -19.69 6.36 -23.87
CA SER A 282 -20.56 5.18 -24.09
C SER A 282 -19.80 3.87 -24.39
N SER A 283 -18.49 3.84 -24.17
CA SER A 283 -17.62 2.71 -24.55
C SER A 283 -16.82 2.17 -23.36
N LEU A 284 -17.42 2.18 -22.16
CA LEU A 284 -16.84 1.51 -21.00
C LEU A 284 -16.74 -0.01 -21.25
N LYS A 285 -15.69 -0.59 -20.70
CA LYS A 285 -15.43 -2.02 -20.76
C LYS A 285 -15.30 -2.56 -19.35
N GLN A 286 -15.90 -3.72 -19.14
CA GLN A 286 -15.75 -4.48 -17.90
C GLN A 286 -14.27 -4.77 -17.64
N GLY A 287 -13.84 -4.69 -16.39
CA GLY A 287 -12.46 -5.02 -16.01
C GLY A 287 -11.42 -3.95 -16.35
N GLN A 288 -11.83 -2.82 -16.95
CA GLN A 288 -10.91 -1.74 -17.33
C GLN A 288 -10.94 -0.60 -16.32
N TRP A 289 -9.75 -0.17 -15.91
CA TRP A 289 -9.57 0.99 -15.06
C TRP A 289 -9.63 2.29 -15.84
N TYR A 290 -10.38 3.24 -15.28
CA TYR A 290 -10.53 4.60 -15.79
C TYR A 290 -10.25 5.59 -14.68
N PHE A 291 -9.64 6.72 -15.05
CA PHE A 291 -9.48 7.86 -14.16
C PHE A 291 -10.50 8.93 -14.56
N LEU A 292 -11.43 9.19 -13.66
CA LEU A 292 -12.43 10.25 -13.78
C LEU A 292 -11.93 11.50 -13.07
N ASN A 293 -11.98 12.63 -13.75
CA ASN A 293 -11.72 13.92 -13.14
C ASN A 293 -12.91 14.85 -13.37
N PHE A 294 -13.47 15.32 -12.26
CA PHE A 294 -14.56 16.25 -12.16
C PHE A 294 -14.02 17.58 -11.64
N SER A 295 -14.39 18.70 -12.26
CA SER A 295 -13.98 20.04 -11.80
C SER A 295 -15.06 21.08 -12.04
N THR A 296 -15.20 22.03 -11.11
CA THR A 296 -16.23 23.08 -11.17
C THR A 296 -15.77 24.36 -10.47
N GLY A 297 -16.36 25.51 -10.80
CA GLY A 297 -16.12 26.82 -10.17
C GLY A 297 -15.65 27.93 -11.13
N SER A 298 -15.43 29.13 -10.58
CA SER A 298 -15.14 30.40 -11.27
C SER A 298 -13.88 30.44 -12.16
N GLN A 299 -13.15 29.33 -12.30
CA GLN A 299 -11.99 29.21 -13.19
C GLN A 299 -12.34 28.92 -14.66
N LEU A 300 -13.62 28.65 -14.99
CA LEU A 300 -14.06 28.42 -16.37
C LEU A 300 -14.70 29.67 -17.01
N ALA A 301 -13.96 30.78 -17.11
CA ALA A 301 -14.20 31.98 -17.94
C ALA A 301 -15.59 32.65 -17.98
N LYS A 302 -16.62 32.14 -17.31
CA LYS A 302 -18.00 32.65 -17.31
C LYS A 302 -18.63 32.49 -15.92
N PRO A 303 -19.50 33.42 -15.49
CA PRO A 303 -20.11 33.44 -14.14
C PRO A 303 -21.14 32.33 -13.86
N GLY A 304 -21.10 31.19 -14.55
CA GLY A 304 -21.94 30.02 -14.29
C GLY A 304 -21.11 28.82 -13.81
N LEU A 305 -21.70 27.96 -12.98
CA LEU A 305 -21.07 26.71 -12.53
C LEU A 305 -21.00 25.71 -13.69
N VAL A 306 -19.99 25.86 -14.55
CA VAL A 306 -19.66 24.89 -15.60
C VAL A 306 -18.96 23.71 -14.95
N ILE A 307 -19.47 22.51 -15.18
CA ILE A 307 -18.83 21.28 -14.73
C ILE A 307 -17.99 20.73 -15.89
N CYS A 308 -16.67 20.61 -15.68
CA CYS A 308 -15.77 19.97 -16.63
C CYS A 308 -15.46 18.54 -16.15
N ILE A 309 -15.83 17.56 -16.98
CA ILE A 309 -15.51 16.15 -16.74
C ILE A 309 -14.53 15.67 -17.79
N THR A 310 -13.42 15.09 -17.34
CA THR A 310 -12.47 14.38 -18.17
C THR A 310 -12.36 12.93 -17.75
N LEU A 311 -12.28 12.04 -18.73
CA LEU A 311 -12.08 10.61 -18.51
C LEU A 311 -10.79 10.20 -19.20
N TYR A 312 -9.95 9.46 -18.48
CA TYR A 312 -8.71 8.88 -19.00
C TYR A 312 -8.75 7.36 -18.86
N ASN A 313 -8.03 6.66 -19.72
CA ASN A 313 -7.77 5.24 -19.53
C ASN A 313 -6.62 5.01 -18.52
N SER A 314 -6.35 3.74 -18.21
CA SER A 314 -5.26 3.34 -17.31
C SER A 314 -3.85 3.75 -17.76
N GLN A 315 -3.66 4.07 -19.04
CA GLN A 315 -2.40 4.59 -19.59
C GLN A 315 -2.31 6.13 -19.55
N GLY A 316 -3.29 6.81 -18.96
CA GLY A 316 -3.34 8.27 -18.89
C GLY A 316 -3.74 8.96 -20.21
N LYS A 317 -4.21 8.22 -21.21
CA LYS A 317 -4.74 8.79 -22.45
C LYS A 317 -6.14 9.33 -22.22
N LEU A 318 -6.36 10.59 -22.59
CA LEU A 318 -7.68 11.22 -22.56
C LEU A 318 -8.64 10.49 -23.52
N LEU A 319 -9.78 10.05 -22.98
CA LEU A 319 -10.87 9.41 -23.72
C LEU A 319 -11.97 10.40 -24.07
N THR A 320 -12.35 11.27 -23.11
CA THR A 320 -13.37 12.30 -23.33
C THR A 320 -13.14 13.51 -22.43
N LYS A 321 -13.64 14.66 -22.89
CA LYS A 321 -13.73 15.91 -22.14
C LYS A 321 -15.09 16.55 -22.44
N ASN A 322 -15.96 16.61 -21.43
CA ASN A 322 -17.29 17.20 -21.55
C ASN A 322 -17.39 18.44 -20.66
N LEU A 323 -17.99 19.50 -21.20
CA LEU A 323 -18.42 20.67 -20.44
C LEU A 323 -19.94 20.59 -20.30
N ILE A 324 -20.40 20.46 -19.07
CA ILE A 324 -21.83 20.41 -18.75
C ILE A 324 -22.23 21.74 -18.15
N TYR A 325 -23.36 22.23 -18.62
CA TYR A 325 -24.06 23.40 -18.12
C TYR A 325 -25.30 22.87 -17.44
N PRO A 326 -25.22 22.55 -16.14
CA PRO A 326 -26.33 21.92 -15.48
C PRO A 326 -27.52 22.89 -15.48
N SER A 327 -28.71 22.39 -15.73
CA SER A 327 -29.95 23.15 -15.93
C SER A 327 -30.35 24.02 -14.74
N TYR A 328 -30.08 23.56 -13.50
CA TYR A 328 -30.33 24.35 -12.29
C TYR A 328 -29.19 25.32 -11.96
N PHE A 329 -27.96 25.01 -12.39
CA PHE A 329 -26.78 25.85 -12.23
C PHE A 329 -26.57 26.86 -13.37
N GLY A 330 -27.37 26.73 -14.43
CA GLY A 330 -27.39 27.58 -15.63
C GLY A 330 -28.54 28.59 -15.66
N LEU A 331 -29.27 28.78 -14.56
CA LEU A 331 -30.19 29.91 -14.43
C LEU A 331 -29.38 31.20 -14.51
N HIS A 332 -29.63 32.00 -15.56
CA HIS A 332 -28.95 33.26 -15.89
C HIS A 332 -28.85 34.29 -14.74
N ASN A 333 -29.56 34.09 -13.63
CA ASN A 333 -29.65 34.97 -12.48
C ASN A 333 -29.05 34.39 -11.19
N LEU A 334 -28.54 33.17 -11.20
CA LEU A 334 -27.71 32.69 -10.10
C LEU A 334 -26.31 33.24 -10.37
N GLY A 335 -25.89 34.18 -9.52
CA GLY A 335 -24.51 34.64 -9.51
C GLY A 335 -23.58 33.44 -9.36
N SER A 336 -22.27 33.67 -9.50
CA SER A 336 -21.26 32.69 -9.13
C SER A 336 -21.36 32.37 -7.63
N GLY A 337 -22.36 31.56 -7.26
CA GLY A 337 -22.67 31.23 -5.89
C GLY A 337 -21.51 30.41 -5.37
N ASN A 338 -20.78 30.96 -4.42
CA ASN A 338 -19.68 30.29 -3.75
C ASN A 338 -20.24 29.12 -2.92
N GLY A 339 -20.57 28.01 -3.57
CA GLY A 339 -21.05 26.80 -2.92
C GLY A 339 -19.89 25.99 -2.36
N TYR A 340 -20.19 25.17 -1.36
CA TYR A 340 -19.25 24.20 -0.80
C TYR A 340 -19.81 22.79 -0.91
N ALA A 341 -18.92 21.81 -1.03
CA ALA A 341 -19.30 20.41 -0.95
C ALA A 341 -19.67 20.11 0.51
N SER A 342 -20.92 19.75 0.78
CA SER A 342 -21.40 19.46 2.12
C SER A 342 -21.29 17.96 2.44
N ILE A 343 -21.58 17.12 1.45
CA ILE A 343 -21.59 15.65 1.58
C ILE A 343 -20.96 15.05 0.34
N VAL A 344 -20.10 14.05 0.54
CA VAL A 344 -19.57 13.20 -0.53
C VAL A 344 -19.88 11.74 -0.22
N GLN A 345 -20.37 11.03 -1.24
CA GLN A 345 -20.64 9.60 -1.19
C GLN A 345 -19.97 8.91 -2.37
N PHE A 346 -19.39 7.72 -2.14
CA PHE A 346 -18.74 6.92 -3.19
C PHE A 346 -19.36 5.52 -3.29
N GLY A 347 -19.58 5.05 -4.52
CA GLY A 347 -20.15 3.71 -4.75
C GLY A 347 -21.62 3.57 -4.33
N ASN A 348 -22.18 2.36 -4.52
CA ASN A 348 -23.52 1.97 -4.06
C ASN A 348 -23.46 1.16 -2.76
N THR A 349 -24.51 1.25 -1.94
CA THR A 349 -24.68 0.41 -0.75
C THR A 349 -25.24 -0.99 -1.08
N THR A 350 -25.85 -1.15 -2.25
CA THR A 350 -26.48 -2.39 -2.71
C THR A 350 -25.80 -2.90 -3.99
N ALA A 351 -24.95 -3.92 -3.80
CA ALA A 351 -24.18 -4.67 -4.81
C ALA A 351 -23.15 -3.84 -5.63
N PRO A 352 -21.85 -4.20 -5.58
CA PRO A 352 -20.82 -3.46 -6.28
C PRO A 352 -20.78 -3.81 -7.78
N VAL A 353 -21.32 -2.91 -8.59
CA VAL A 353 -21.20 -2.97 -10.06
C VAL A 353 -19.93 -2.23 -10.53
N ASN A 354 -19.47 -1.24 -9.75
CA ASN A 354 -18.18 -0.56 -9.94
C ASN A 354 -17.27 -0.77 -8.73
N ILE A 355 -15.97 -0.86 -9.01
CA ILE A 355 -14.90 -0.88 -8.01
C ILE A 355 -14.24 0.50 -8.02
N ILE A 356 -14.00 1.09 -6.85
CA ILE A 356 -13.30 2.35 -6.67
C ILE A 356 -12.03 2.06 -5.87
N SER A 357 -10.89 2.60 -6.29
CA SER A 357 -9.63 2.34 -5.60
C SER A 357 -9.10 3.54 -4.82
N GLN A 358 -9.23 4.75 -5.38
CA GLN A 358 -8.74 5.98 -4.78
C GLN A 358 -9.62 7.14 -5.19
N VAL A 359 -9.80 8.08 -4.28
CA VAL A 359 -10.45 9.37 -4.56
C VAL A 359 -9.65 10.49 -3.95
N VAL A 360 -9.50 11.58 -4.70
CA VAL A 360 -8.89 12.83 -4.24
C VAL A 360 -9.87 13.95 -4.49
N MET A 361 -10.04 14.80 -3.49
CA MET A 361 -10.82 16.02 -3.61
C MET A 361 -9.95 17.21 -3.21
N SER A 362 -9.97 18.29 -3.97
CA SER A 362 -9.22 19.50 -3.66
C SER A 362 -10.08 20.75 -3.83
N SER A 363 -9.93 21.69 -2.89
CA SER A 363 -10.52 23.02 -2.97
C SER A 363 -9.51 24.06 -3.37
N ILE A 364 -9.98 25.01 -4.18
CA ILE A 364 -9.14 26.02 -4.79
C ILE A 364 -9.46 27.39 -4.18
N GLN A 365 -8.42 28.08 -3.71
CA GLN A 365 -8.50 29.40 -3.11
C GLN A 365 -8.32 30.52 -4.15
N SER A 366 -7.54 30.29 -5.20
CA SER A 366 -7.19 31.34 -6.18
C SER A 366 -6.90 30.77 -7.58
N ASN A 367 -7.10 31.61 -8.60
CA ASN A 367 -6.82 31.32 -10.01
C ASN A 367 -5.40 31.69 -10.44
N ASN A 368 -4.57 32.16 -9.52
CA ASN A 368 -3.25 32.69 -9.84
C ASN A 368 -2.25 31.63 -10.33
N ASN A 369 -2.54 30.33 -10.15
CA ASN A 369 -1.68 29.25 -10.65
C ASN A 369 -2.43 27.92 -10.89
N PRO A 370 -3.17 27.78 -12.02
CA PRO A 370 -3.94 26.57 -12.30
C PRO A 370 -3.07 25.32 -12.49
N THR A 371 -1.77 25.50 -12.75
CA THR A 371 -0.78 24.42 -12.93
C THR A 371 -0.69 23.50 -11.72
N LEU A 372 -0.91 24.01 -10.50
CA LEU A 372 -0.89 23.19 -9.28
C LEU A 372 -2.06 22.19 -9.23
N ILE A 373 -3.23 22.54 -9.77
CA ILE A 373 -4.39 21.64 -9.86
C ILE A 373 -4.15 20.57 -10.93
N TYR A 374 -3.60 20.97 -12.08
CA TYR A 374 -3.19 20.03 -13.11
C TYR A 374 -2.10 19.07 -12.61
N ASN A 375 -1.23 19.53 -11.71
CA ASN A 375 -0.25 18.67 -11.05
C ASN A 375 -0.92 17.60 -10.18
N ILE A 376 -2.00 17.89 -9.44
CA ILE A 376 -2.75 16.86 -8.69
C ILE A 376 -3.24 15.76 -9.65
N THR A 377 -3.95 16.14 -10.70
CA THR A 377 -4.47 15.20 -11.71
C THR A 377 -3.33 14.40 -12.36
N LYS A 378 -2.25 15.07 -12.77
CA LYS A 378 -1.09 14.45 -13.40
C LYS A 378 -0.40 13.45 -12.48
N GLN A 379 -0.20 13.79 -11.21
CA GLN A 379 0.40 12.88 -10.23
C GLN A 379 -0.48 11.64 -10.03
N LEU A 380 -1.81 11.79 -9.98
CA LEU A 380 -2.74 10.68 -9.86
C LEU A 380 -2.90 9.84 -11.13
N LEU A 381 -2.59 10.40 -12.31
CA LEU A 381 -2.53 9.64 -13.56
C LEU A 381 -1.21 8.85 -13.70
N ILE A 382 -0.10 9.40 -13.20
CA ILE A 382 1.21 8.72 -13.17
C ILE A 382 1.21 7.59 -12.13
N ASN A 383 0.52 7.80 -11.02
CA ASN A 383 0.36 6.84 -9.94
C ASN A 383 -0.86 5.94 -10.23
N PRO A 384 -0.67 4.65 -10.55
CA PRO A 384 -1.78 3.79 -10.96
C PRO A 384 -2.79 3.57 -9.84
N TYR A 385 -3.98 3.10 -10.21
CA TYR A 385 -5.16 2.88 -9.36
C TYR A 385 -4.91 2.07 -8.07
N TYR A 386 -3.84 1.30 -7.93
CA TYR A 386 -3.50 0.57 -6.70
C TYR A 386 -2.37 1.19 -5.87
N TYR A 387 -1.94 2.41 -6.18
CA TYR A 387 -0.77 3.02 -5.55
C TYR A 387 -1.15 4.16 -4.62
N ASN A 388 -0.92 3.96 -3.32
CA ASN A 388 -1.14 4.98 -2.29
C ASN A 388 0.09 5.89 -2.13
N ASN A 389 0.17 6.98 -2.89
CA ASN A 389 1.24 7.98 -2.71
C ASN A 389 0.67 9.34 -2.33
N THR A 390 0.51 9.50 -1.02
CA THR A 390 0.13 10.77 -0.39
C THR A 390 1.28 11.77 -0.32
N ASN A 391 2.54 11.36 -0.51
CA ASN A 391 3.68 12.29 -0.48
C ASN A 391 3.61 13.33 -1.60
N ASN A 392 3.22 12.92 -2.81
CA ASN A 392 3.07 13.86 -3.92
C ASN A 392 1.93 14.84 -3.67
N LEU A 393 0.80 14.37 -3.11
CA LEU A 393 -0.32 15.23 -2.73
C LEU A 393 0.05 16.20 -1.59
N TYR A 394 0.78 15.71 -0.59
CA TYR A 394 1.31 16.52 0.50
C TYR A 394 2.31 17.57 0.02
N TRP A 395 3.20 17.21 -0.90
CA TRP A 395 4.12 18.15 -1.53
C TRP A 395 3.37 19.24 -2.29
N ILE A 396 2.32 18.87 -3.05
CA ILE A 396 1.51 19.84 -3.79
C ILE A 396 0.82 20.82 -2.84
N ILE A 397 0.19 20.35 -1.76
CA ILE A 397 -0.50 21.27 -0.84
C ILE A 397 0.48 22.14 -0.06
N THR A 398 1.62 21.60 0.41
CA THR A 398 2.66 22.38 1.12
C THR A 398 3.24 23.52 0.28
N HIS A 399 3.35 23.35 -1.04
CA HIS A 399 3.84 24.35 -1.98
C HIS A 399 2.70 25.13 -2.67
N GLY A 400 1.46 24.86 -2.28
CA GLY A 400 0.25 25.42 -2.87
C GLY A 400 -0.42 26.52 -2.04
N SER A 401 0.26 27.03 -1.00
CA SER A 401 -0.28 28.08 -0.13
C SER A 401 -0.82 29.28 -0.93
N GLY A 402 -2.06 29.69 -0.62
CA GLY A 402 -2.76 30.77 -1.33
C GLY A 402 -3.36 30.38 -2.69
N VAL A 403 -3.17 29.15 -3.15
CA VAL A 403 -3.76 28.61 -4.38
C VAL A 403 -4.69 27.43 -4.08
N ILE A 404 -4.22 26.46 -3.29
CA ILE A 404 -4.98 25.29 -2.84
C ILE A 404 -5.34 25.50 -1.38
N TYR A 405 -6.62 25.32 -1.06
CA TYR A 405 -7.10 25.48 0.30
C TYR A 405 -7.04 24.16 1.08
N SER A 406 -7.51 23.07 0.47
CA SER A 406 -7.46 21.72 1.04
C SER A 406 -7.26 20.63 -0.02
N ILE A 407 -6.76 19.48 0.44
CA ILE A 407 -6.76 18.20 -0.28
C ILE A 407 -7.27 17.13 0.69
N GLY A 408 -8.38 16.49 0.33
CA GLY A 408 -8.86 15.25 0.92
C GLY A 408 -8.49 14.04 0.06
N TYR A 409 -8.14 12.93 0.71
CA TYR A 409 -7.69 11.71 0.06
C TYR A 409 -8.32 10.48 0.71
N TRP A 410 -8.96 9.64 -0.10
CA TRP A 410 -9.56 8.35 0.27
C TRP A 410 -8.85 7.22 -0.46
N TYR A 411 -8.57 6.14 0.25
CA TYR A 411 -7.91 4.95 -0.30
C TYR A 411 -8.73 3.71 0.04
N PHE A 412 -9.33 3.11 -0.98
CA PHE A 412 -10.26 1.99 -0.87
C PHE A 412 -9.60 0.63 -1.08
N VAL A 413 -8.29 0.62 -1.32
CA VAL A 413 -7.52 -0.60 -1.53
C VAL A 413 -6.84 -0.97 -0.21
N THR A 414 -7.20 -2.09 0.40
CA THR A 414 -6.59 -2.58 1.65
C THR A 414 -5.64 -3.74 1.37
N PRO A 415 -4.38 -3.65 1.82
CA PRO A 415 -3.45 -4.78 1.81
C PRO A 415 -3.62 -5.70 3.02
N TYR A 416 -4.66 -5.52 3.83
CA TYR A 416 -4.90 -6.28 5.06
C TYR A 416 -6.21 -7.07 5.00
N TYR A 417 -6.16 -8.31 5.49
CA TYR A 417 -7.34 -9.14 5.76
C TYR A 417 -7.56 -9.30 7.27
N PRO A 418 -8.80 -9.13 7.78
CA PRO A 418 -9.98 -8.68 7.04
C PRO A 418 -9.90 -7.19 6.66
N PRO A 419 -10.55 -6.75 5.57
CA PRO A 419 -10.70 -5.33 5.26
C PRO A 419 -11.25 -4.54 6.45
N PRO A 420 -10.80 -3.29 6.66
CA PRO A 420 -11.35 -2.46 7.73
C PRO A 420 -12.83 -2.20 7.47
N THR A 421 -13.62 -2.17 8.53
CA THR A 421 -15.06 -1.91 8.45
C THR A 421 -15.39 -0.45 8.12
N GLN A 422 -14.42 0.47 8.26
CA GLN A 422 -14.52 1.89 7.96
C GLN A 422 -13.25 2.39 7.26
N ILE A 423 -13.40 3.34 6.34
CA ILE A 423 -12.31 4.02 5.62
C ILE A 423 -12.32 5.49 6.00
N ASN A 424 -11.25 5.93 6.63
CA ASN A 424 -11.07 7.33 6.97
C ASN A 424 -10.39 8.06 5.81
N ALA A 425 -10.85 9.28 5.52
CA ALA A 425 -10.14 10.18 4.62
C ALA A 425 -8.99 10.87 5.37
N VAL A 426 -7.87 11.08 4.68
CA VAL A 426 -6.83 12.02 5.16
C VAL A 426 -7.12 13.39 4.57
N ILE A 427 -7.09 14.43 5.40
CA ILE A 427 -7.23 15.80 4.91
C ILE A 427 -6.05 16.65 5.34
N TRP A 428 -5.51 17.37 4.37
CA TRP A 428 -4.60 18.49 4.58
C TRP A 428 -5.30 19.79 4.21
N TYR A 429 -5.14 20.84 5.03
CA TYR A 429 -5.79 22.13 4.80
C TYR A 429 -5.04 23.28 5.47
N TYR A 430 -5.21 24.50 4.97
CA TYR A 430 -4.62 25.69 5.57
C TYR A 430 -5.56 26.36 6.58
N LYS A 431 -5.17 26.41 7.86
CA LYS A 431 -5.80 27.25 8.90
C LYS A 431 -4.93 28.46 9.16
N SER A 432 -5.38 29.65 8.77
CA SER A 432 -4.66 30.91 8.98
C SER A 432 -3.18 30.82 8.53
N SER A 433 -2.97 30.40 7.27
CA SER A 433 -1.65 30.20 6.64
C SER A 433 -0.80 29.04 7.18
N THR A 434 -1.26 28.31 8.19
CA THR A 434 -0.58 27.12 8.70
C THR A 434 -1.21 25.87 8.10
N LEU A 435 -0.40 25.00 7.50
CA LEU A 435 -0.88 23.70 7.02
C LEU A 435 -1.17 22.77 8.20
N GLN A 436 -2.35 22.18 8.19
CA GLN A 436 -2.83 21.24 9.21
C GLN A 436 -3.17 19.90 8.54
N LYS A 437 -3.16 18.82 9.34
CA LYS A 437 -3.57 17.48 8.93
C LYS A 437 -4.64 16.97 9.91
N THR A 438 -5.70 16.39 9.36
CA THR A 438 -6.77 15.73 10.13
C THR A 438 -7.29 14.49 9.39
N TYR A 439 -8.21 13.76 10.02
CA TYR A 439 -8.91 12.63 9.41
C TYR A 439 -10.43 12.88 9.40
N LEU A 440 -11.08 12.53 8.30
CA LEU A 440 -12.54 12.44 8.23
C LEU A 440 -12.99 11.00 8.43
N TYR A 441 -13.90 10.81 9.37
CA TYR A 441 -14.54 9.53 9.62
C TYR A 441 -15.81 9.40 8.79
N GLU A 442 -16.15 8.18 8.39
CA GLU A 442 -17.42 7.89 7.72
C GLU A 442 -18.61 8.31 8.61
N TYR A 443 -19.53 9.09 8.04
CA TYR A 443 -20.79 9.49 8.68
C TYR A 443 -21.93 8.48 8.37
N GLY A 444 -21.80 7.78 7.26
CA GLY A 444 -22.66 6.68 6.83
C GLY A 444 -21.90 5.83 5.81
N ASN A 445 -22.50 4.73 5.33
CA ASN A 445 -21.83 3.81 4.40
C ASN A 445 -21.26 4.58 3.19
N ASN A 446 -19.94 4.53 3.04
CA ASN A 446 -19.17 5.26 2.03
C ASN A 446 -19.55 6.75 1.92
N SER A 447 -19.89 7.41 3.04
CA SER A 447 -20.36 8.80 3.06
C SER A 447 -19.59 9.63 4.09
N TRP A 448 -19.17 10.84 3.71
CA TRP A 448 -18.44 11.75 4.59
C TRP A 448 -19.07 13.14 4.55
N ILE A 449 -19.18 13.77 5.73
CA ILE A 449 -19.52 15.19 5.86
C ILE A 449 -18.22 15.98 5.72
N VAL A 450 -18.25 16.98 4.84
CA VAL A 450 -17.04 17.68 4.41
C VAL A 450 -17.14 19.20 4.68
N THR A 451 -17.79 19.58 5.79
CA THR A 451 -18.08 20.99 6.17
C THR A 451 -17.17 21.51 7.28
#